data_AF-A0A1Y1NHN1-F1
#
_entry.id   AF-A0A1Y1NHN1-F1
#
_cell.length_a   1.000
_cell.length_b   1.000
_cell.length_c   1.000
_cell.angle_alpha   90.00
_cell.angle_beta   90.00
_cell.angle_gamma   90.00
#
_symmetry.space_group_name_H-M   'P 1'
#
loop_
_entity.id
_entity.type
_entity.pdbx_description
1 polymer ?
#
loop_
_entity_poly.entity_id
_entity_poly.type
_entity_poly.pdbx_seq_one_letter_code
_entity_poly.pdbx_strand_id
1 'polypeptide(L)'
;MGKSLKQHVFNPKSMPRHLLLGQIDVESRQWSDGVLTMYSLQAAGEPLGIYACPIFMTMTVDLEDVSSWIVCDGDMDPDWVESLNSVLDDNKLLSLPSGWRIQFGPNANFLFETHDLSYVSPATISRLGIIFLSEEDLSVSNIVSKFLAQQPEDLQGVLGQYISDYFYKGNRLCTFVSFSPQNYCSHRLGDD
;
A
#
# COMPACT_ATOMS: atom_id res chain seq x y z
N MET A 1 -7.78 27.85 4.08
CA MET A 1 -8.45 26.84 4.94
C MET A 1 -8.03 25.48 4.42
N GLY A 2 -7.57 24.58 5.28
CA GLY A 2 -7.08 23.26 4.86
C GLY A 2 -8.24 22.42 4.35
N LYS A 3 -8.10 21.87 3.14
CA LYS A 3 -9.05 20.88 2.62
C LYS A 3 -9.08 19.67 3.54
N SER A 4 -10.26 19.13 3.81
CA SER A 4 -10.41 17.92 4.62
C SER A 4 -9.90 16.72 3.83
N LEU A 5 -9.04 15.90 4.43
CA LEU A 5 -8.49 14.70 3.80
C LEU A 5 -9.17 13.46 4.37
N LYS A 6 -9.88 12.71 3.53
CA LYS A 6 -10.42 11.39 3.87
C LYS A 6 -9.49 10.32 3.34
N GLN A 7 -8.99 9.46 4.22
CA GLN A 7 -8.11 8.36 3.85
C GLN A 7 -8.84 7.02 4.00
N HIS A 8 -8.79 6.19 2.97
CA HIS A 8 -9.31 4.83 2.94
C HIS A 8 -8.14 3.89 2.74
N VAL A 9 -7.80 3.09 3.74
CA VAL A 9 -6.65 2.16 3.69
C VAL A 9 -7.17 0.73 3.67
N PHE A 10 -6.65 -0.09 2.75
CA PHE A 10 -6.88 -1.53 2.76
C PHE A 10 -5.69 -2.29 2.20
N ASN A 11 -5.56 -3.55 2.61
CA ASN A 11 -4.59 -4.47 2.06
C ASN A 11 -5.27 -5.39 1.02
N PRO A 12 -4.91 -5.31 -0.27
CA PRO A 12 -5.52 -6.11 -1.33
C PRO A 12 -5.20 -7.61 -1.21
N LYS A 13 -4.06 -7.99 -0.62
CA LYS A 13 -3.64 -9.39 -0.42
C LYS A 13 -4.39 -10.07 0.70
N SER A 14 -4.91 -9.30 1.66
CA SER A 14 -5.64 -9.83 2.82
C SER A 14 -7.04 -10.33 2.48
N MET A 15 -7.53 -10.11 1.27
CA MET A 15 -8.85 -10.52 0.83
C MET A 15 -8.83 -11.10 -0.59
N PRO A 16 -9.72 -12.05 -0.89
CA PRO A 16 -9.85 -12.56 -2.25
C PRO A 16 -10.42 -11.49 -3.19
N ARG A 17 -10.08 -11.60 -4.47
CA ARG A 17 -10.50 -10.68 -5.55
C ARG A 17 -11.99 -10.32 -5.52
N HIS A 18 -12.86 -11.29 -5.25
CA HIS A 18 -14.31 -11.07 -5.25
C HIS A 18 -14.79 -10.20 -4.08
N LEU A 19 -14.10 -10.21 -2.92
CA LEU A 19 -14.38 -9.29 -1.82
C LEU A 19 -13.72 -7.92 -2.03
N LEU A 20 -12.65 -7.87 -2.82
CA LEU A 20 -11.99 -6.61 -3.18
C LEU A 20 -12.81 -5.81 -4.20
N LEU A 21 -13.14 -6.42 -5.34
CA LEU A 21 -13.80 -5.76 -6.47
C LEU A 21 -15.33 -5.89 -6.45
N GLY A 22 -15.86 -6.86 -5.70
CA GLY A 22 -17.26 -7.25 -5.75
C GLY A 22 -17.48 -8.41 -6.73
N GLN A 23 -18.65 -9.03 -6.61
CA GLN A 23 -19.06 -10.17 -7.44
C GLN A 23 -20.55 -10.15 -7.69
N ILE A 24 -20.95 -10.80 -8.79
CA ILE A 24 -22.35 -11.12 -9.06
C ILE A 24 -22.59 -12.51 -8.51
N ASP A 25 -23.54 -12.63 -7.58
CA ASP A 25 -23.96 -13.92 -7.06
C ASP A 25 -24.71 -14.70 -8.16
N VAL A 26 -24.32 -15.95 -8.38
CA VAL A 26 -24.77 -16.76 -9.53
C VAL A 26 -26.25 -17.14 -9.39
N GLU A 27 -26.72 -17.35 -8.16
CA GLU A 27 -28.08 -17.81 -7.88
C GLU A 27 -29.08 -16.64 -7.88
N SER A 28 -28.78 -15.59 -7.12
CA SER A 28 -29.64 -14.41 -6.97
C SER A 28 -29.49 -13.40 -8.12
N ARG A 29 -28.41 -13.49 -8.90
CA ARG A 29 -27.99 -12.47 -9.89
C ARG A 29 -27.85 -11.08 -9.30
N GLN A 30 -27.66 -10.99 -7.99
CA GLN A 30 -27.46 -9.73 -7.29
C GLN A 30 -25.98 -9.37 -7.24
N TRP A 31 -25.71 -8.08 -7.37
CA TRP A 31 -24.37 -7.53 -7.20
C TRP A 31 -24.06 -7.36 -5.71
N SER A 32 -22.89 -7.83 -5.30
CA SER A 32 -22.32 -7.57 -3.99
C SER A 32 -21.11 -6.65 -4.15
N ASP A 33 -21.15 -5.49 -3.52
CA ASP A 33 -20.06 -4.52 -3.53
C ASP A 33 -18.82 -5.08 -2.80
N GLY A 34 -17.65 -4.86 -3.39
CA GLY A 34 -16.37 -5.11 -2.74
C GLY A 34 -15.83 -3.90 -1.98
N VAL A 35 -14.76 -4.11 -1.22
CA VAL A 35 -14.09 -3.06 -0.43
C VAL A 35 -13.62 -1.90 -1.30
N LEU A 36 -12.95 -2.19 -2.43
CA LEU A 36 -12.47 -1.16 -3.34
C LEU A 36 -13.62 -0.40 -4.00
N THR A 37 -14.69 -1.12 -4.36
CA THR A 37 -15.90 -0.54 -4.95
C THR A 37 -16.55 0.45 -3.98
N MET A 38 -16.72 0.04 -2.72
CA MET A 38 -17.28 0.88 -1.67
C MET A 38 -16.45 2.15 -1.43
N TYR A 39 -15.13 2.03 -1.32
CA TYR A 39 -14.26 3.21 -1.18
C TYR A 39 -14.26 4.09 -2.42
N SER A 40 -14.39 3.49 -3.61
CA SER A 40 -14.46 4.23 -4.86
C SER A 40 -15.72 5.08 -4.96
N LEU A 41 -16.87 4.53 -4.55
CA LEU A 41 -18.12 5.28 -4.48
C LEU A 41 -18.03 6.44 -3.47
N GLN A 42 -17.45 6.19 -2.29
CA GLN A 42 -17.24 7.22 -1.28
C GLN A 42 -16.28 8.33 -1.76
N ALA A 43 -15.21 7.96 -2.46
CA ALA A 43 -14.24 8.91 -2.98
C ALA A 43 -14.78 9.72 -4.16
N ALA A 44 -15.61 9.11 -5.02
CA ALA A 44 -16.32 9.79 -6.11
C ALA A 44 -17.45 10.70 -5.60
N GLY A 45 -17.88 10.55 -4.34
CA GLY A 45 -19.01 11.30 -3.80
C GLY A 45 -20.37 10.83 -4.31
N GLU A 46 -20.39 9.68 -4.98
CA GLU A 46 -21.62 9.05 -5.44
C GLU A 46 -22.37 8.49 -4.22
N PRO A 47 -23.69 8.69 -4.12
CA PRO A 47 -24.48 8.08 -3.07
C PRO A 47 -24.30 6.57 -3.15
N LEU A 48 -23.83 5.97 -2.06
CA LEU A 48 -23.81 4.52 -1.88
C LEU A 48 -25.24 4.01 -2.15
N GLY A 49 -25.39 3.15 -3.15
CA GLY A 49 -26.70 2.60 -3.51
C GLY A 49 -27.38 1.94 -2.31
N ILE A 50 -28.70 1.75 -2.40
CA ILE A 50 -29.59 1.21 -1.33
C ILE A 50 -29.09 -0.14 -0.74
N TYR A 51 -28.17 -0.83 -1.40
CA TYR A 51 -27.60 -2.12 -0.99
C TYR A 51 -26.21 -2.04 -0.31
N ALA A 52 -25.64 -0.84 -0.15
CA ALA A 52 -24.42 -0.70 0.62
C ALA A 52 -24.66 -1.11 2.08
N CYS A 53 -23.71 -1.82 2.67
CA CYS A 53 -23.81 -2.27 4.06
C CYS A 53 -24.15 -1.10 5.00
N PRO A 54 -25.15 -1.26 5.90
CA PRO A 54 -25.62 -0.17 6.77
C PRO A 54 -24.56 0.34 7.76
N ILE A 55 -23.43 -0.36 7.90
CA ILE A 55 -22.30 0.04 8.75
C ILE A 55 -21.53 1.23 8.15
N PHE A 56 -21.65 1.50 6.84
CA PHE A 56 -20.80 2.46 6.13
C PHE A 56 -21.56 3.61 5.45
N MET A 57 -22.78 3.92 5.90
CA MET A 57 -23.56 5.06 5.42
C MET A 57 -22.95 6.37 5.93
N THR A 58 -22.08 6.99 5.13
CA THR A 58 -21.57 8.35 5.40
C THR A 58 -22.34 9.38 4.61
N MET A 59 -22.69 10.48 5.31
CA MET A 59 -23.32 11.68 4.77
C MET A 59 -22.64 12.17 3.48
N THR A 60 -23.45 12.64 2.54
CA THR A 60 -23.05 13.48 1.41
C THR A 60 -22.33 14.71 1.96
N VAL A 61 -21.00 14.74 1.89
CA VAL A 61 -20.19 15.92 2.26
C VAL A 61 -19.86 16.65 0.98
N ASP A 62 -20.01 17.97 0.99
CA ASP A 62 -19.70 18.85 -0.15
C ASP A 62 -18.29 18.55 -0.69
N LEU A 63 -18.21 18.09 -1.95
CA LEU A 63 -17.01 17.51 -2.56
C LEU A 63 -15.94 18.54 -2.92
N GLU A 64 -16.24 19.84 -2.85
CA GLU A 64 -15.34 20.90 -3.31
C GLU A 64 -14.17 21.15 -2.35
N ASP A 65 -14.33 20.79 -1.07
CA ASP A 65 -13.33 21.00 0.00
C ASP A 65 -12.77 19.70 0.61
N VAL A 66 -13.14 18.54 0.07
CA VAL A 66 -12.70 17.23 0.58
C VAL A 66 -11.87 16.48 -0.47
N SER A 67 -10.61 16.20 -0.14
CA SER A 67 -9.74 15.30 -0.91
C SER A 67 -9.87 13.88 -0.36
N SER A 68 -10.04 12.89 -1.23
CA SER A 68 -10.20 11.47 -0.86
C SER A 68 -9.00 10.67 -1.36
N TRP A 69 -8.31 9.96 -0.46
CA TRP A 69 -7.14 9.16 -0.77
C TRP A 69 -7.45 7.69 -0.53
N ILE A 70 -7.31 6.88 -1.57
CA ILE A 70 -7.45 5.43 -1.52
C ILE A 70 -6.04 4.85 -1.49
N VAL A 71 -5.67 4.26 -0.35
CA VAL A 71 -4.34 3.72 -0.08
C VAL A 71 -4.42 2.19 -0.09
N CYS A 72 -3.68 1.60 -1.02
CA CYS A 72 -3.49 0.16 -1.12
C CYS A 72 -2.17 -0.19 -0.43
N ASP A 73 -2.24 -0.78 0.76
CA ASP A 73 -1.08 -1.23 1.53
C ASP A 73 -0.86 -2.73 1.30
N GLY A 74 -0.06 -3.04 0.29
CA GLY A 74 0.24 -4.42 -0.09
C GLY A 74 0.71 -4.57 -1.53
N ASP A 75 1.32 -5.71 -1.80
CA ASP A 75 1.94 -5.96 -3.10
C ASP A 75 0.93 -5.98 -4.26
N MET A 76 1.39 -5.43 -5.39
CA MET A 76 0.63 -5.32 -6.62
C MET A 76 0.66 -6.63 -7.41
N ASP A 77 -0.46 -7.38 -7.39
CA ASP A 77 -0.61 -8.58 -8.22
C ASP A 77 -1.31 -8.25 -9.56
N PRO A 78 -0.88 -8.86 -10.67
CA PRO A 78 -1.52 -8.69 -11.98
C PRO A 78 -3.04 -8.86 -11.95
N ASP A 79 -3.52 -9.86 -11.22
CA ASP A 79 -4.93 -10.24 -11.17
C ASP A 79 -5.83 -9.04 -10.90
N TRP A 80 -5.60 -8.31 -9.79
CA TRP A 80 -6.45 -7.19 -9.40
C TRP A 80 -6.02 -5.85 -10.00
N VAL A 81 -4.72 -5.66 -10.25
CA VAL A 81 -4.17 -4.42 -10.82
C VAL A 81 -4.71 -4.16 -12.23
N GLU A 82 -4.96 -5.21 -13.02
CA GLU A 82 -5.55 -5.06 -14.35
C GLU A 82 -6.90 -4.34 -14.33
N SER A 83 -7.69 -4.56 -13.27
CA SER A 83 -9.00 -3.92 -13.11
C SER A 83 -8.90 -2.44 -12.76
N LEU A 84 -7.72 -1.97 -12.32
CA LEU A 84 -7.40 -0.59 -12.03
C LEU A 84 -6.77 0.15 -13.21
N ASN A 85 -6.36 -0.52 -14.28
CA ASN A 85 -5.67 0.13 -15.40
C ASN A 85 -6.45 1.32 -15.99
N SER A 86 -7.79 1.24 -16.05
CA SER A 86 -8.67 2.33 -16.52
C SER A 86 -8.83 3.47 -15.51
N VAL A 87 -8.62 3.20 -14.22
CA VAL A 87 -8.59 4.22 -13.14
C VAL A 87 -7.29 5.00 -13.19
N LEU A 88 -6.19 4.29 -13.44
CA LEU A 88 -4.84 4.86 -13.53
C LEU A 88 -4.59 5.58 -14.85
N ASP A 89 -5.46 5.39 -15.84
CA ASP A 89 -5.45 6.13 -17.11
C ASP A 89 -6.05 7.54 -16.96
N ASP A 90 -5.97 8.34 -18.03
CA ASP A 90 -6.55 9.69 -18.10
C ASP A 90 -8.07 9.71 -17.88
N ASN A 91 -8.72 8.56 -18.10
CA ASN A 91 -10.17 8.42 -17.96
C ASN A 91 -10.65 8.45 -16.50
N LYS A 92 -9.78 8.16 -15.53
CA LYS A 92 -10.14 8.10 -14.09
C LYS A 92 -11.44 7.31 -13.85
N LEU A 93 -11.53 6.13 -14.47
CA LEU A 93 -12.78 5.35 -14.53
C LEU A 93 -12.56 3.93 -14.00
N LEU A 94 -13.23 3.56 -12.91
CA LEU A 94 -13.27 2.18 -12.42
C LEU A 94 -14.37 1.42 -13.13
N SER A 95 -14.00 0.36 -13.84
CA SER A 95 -14.94 -0.56 -14.49
C SER A 95 -15.09 -1.82 -13.64
N LEU A 96 -16.28 -2.02 -13.10
CA LEU A 96 -16.60 -3.18 -12.28
C LEU A 96 -16.99 -4.38 -13.15
N PRO A 97 -16.77 -5.62 -12.69
CA PRO A 97 -17.23 -6.83 -13.38
C PRO A 97 -18.75 -6.86 -13.65
N SER A 98 -19.56 -6.11 -12.88
CA SER A 98 -20.99 -5.91 -13.13
C SER A 98 -21.31 -5.08 -14.38
N GLY A 99 -20.31 -4.43 -14.97
CA GLY A 99 -20.48 -3.42 -16.03
C GLY A 99 -20.75 -2.02 -15.49
N TRP A 100 -20.88 -1.85 -14.17
CA TRP A 100 -20.95 -0.52 -13.55
C TRP A 100 -19.63 0.22 -13.69
N ARG A 101 -19.73 1.54 -13.85
CA ARG A 101 -18.60 2.43 -14.09
C ARG A 101 -18.65 3.57 -13.09
N ILE A 102 -17.59 3.73 -12.31
CA ILE A 102 -17.45 4.79 -11.32
C ILE A 102 -16.39 5.76 -11.83
N GLN A 103 -16.77 7.02 -12.07
CA GLN A 103 -15.87 8.05 -12.51
C GLN A 103 -15.36 8.86 -11.30
N PHE A 104 -14.05 9.06 -11.22
CA PHE A 104 -13.46 9.84 -10.14
C PHE A 104 -13.30 11.31 -10.53
N GLY A 105 -13.60 12.19 -9.58
CA GLY A 105 -13.27 13.62 -9.68
C GLY A 105 -11.78 13.91 -9.40
N PRO A 106 -11.34 15.15 -9.61
CA PRO A 106 -9.95 15.57 -9.36
C PRO A 106 -9.55 15.56 -7.87
N ASN A 107 -10.52 15.35 -6.97
CA ASN A 107 -10.32 15.26 -5.53
C ASN A 107 -9.90 13.85 -5.06
N ALA A 108 -10.03 12.82 -5.90
CA ALA A 108 -9.67 11.45 -5.58
C ALA A 108 -8.22 11.13 -6.00
N ASN A 109 -7.43 10.58 -5.08
CA ASN A 109 -6.07 10.13 -5.33
C ASN A 109 -5.90 8.67 -4.94
N PHE A 110 -5.08 7.95 -5.69
CA PHE A 110 -4.70 6.56 -5.41
C PHE A 110 -3.23 6.51 -5.01
N LEU A 111 -2.95 5.82 -3.90
CA LEU A 111 -1.60 5.56 -3.41
C LEU A 111 -1.42 4.06 -3.26
N PHE A 112 -0.28 3.56 -3.73
CA PHE A 112 0.10 2.15 -3.61
C PHE A 112 1.39 2.09 -2.80
N GLU A 113 1.35 1.38 -1.68
CA GLU A 113 2.51 1.02 -0.88
C GLU A 113 2.83 -0.45 -1.17
N THR A 114 3.98 -0.69 -1.80
CA THR A 114 4.42 -2.02 -2.21
C THR A 114 5.92 -2.14 -2.02
N HIS A 115 6.37 -3.35 -1.69
CA HIS A 115 7.78 -3.64 -1.53
C HIS A 115 8.49 -3.80 -2.88
N ASP A 116 7.82 -4.39 -3.88
CA ASP A 116 8.40 -4.67 -5.19
C ASP A 116 7.35 -4.62 -6.30
N LEU A 117 7.76 -4.10 -7.46
CA LEU A 117 6.95 -3.99 -8.67
C LEU A 117 7.29 -5.08 -9.71
N SER A 118 8.12 -6.08 -9.38
CA SER A 118 8.56 -7.14 -10.29
C SER A 118 7.45 -7.87 -11.06
N TYR A 119 6.25 -7.98 -10.47
CA TYR A 119 5.10 -8.65 -11.09
C TYR A 119 4.18 -7.70 -11.86
N VAL A 120 4.40 -6.39 -11.79
CA VAL A 120 3.54 -5.39 -12.43
C VAL A 120 3.99 -5.13 -13.86
N SER A 121 3.04 -5.01 -14.78
CA SER A 121 3.36 -4.71 -16.17
C SER A 121 4.00 -3.32 -16.32
N PRO A 122 5.04 -3.14 -17.17
CA PRO A 122 5.65 -1.83 -17.40
C PRO A 122 4.65 -0.76 -17.88
N ALA A 123 3.58 -1.18 -18.56
CA ALA A 123 2.52 -0.28 -19.02
C ALA A 123 1.66 0.28 -17.88
N THR A 124 1.48 -0.47 -16.78
CA THR A 124 0.84 0.03 -15.56
C THR A 124 1.78 0.95 -14.81
N ILE A 125 3.05 0.55 -14.68
CA ILE A 125 4.09 1.33 -13.99
C ILE A 125 4.28 2.70 -14.66
N SER A 126 4.24 2.78 -16.00
CA SER A 126 4.39 4.04 -16.72
C SER A 126 3.26 5.06 -16.49
N ARG A 127 2.11 4.63 -15.95
CA ARG A 127 0.97 5.49 -15.62
C ARG A 127 1.03 6.03 -14.20
N LEU A 128 1.96 5.54 -13.39
CA LEU A 128 2.09 5.85 -11.97
C LEU A 128 3.28 6.79 -11.72
N GLY A 129 3.11 7.71 -10.76
CA GLY A 129 4.24 8.41 -10.16
C GLY A 129 4.88 7.50 -9.11
N ILE A 130 6.16 7.18 -9.27
CA ILE A 130 6.89 6.29 -8.36
C ILE A 130 7.78 7.14 -7.45
N ILE A 131 7.67 6.93 -6.14
CA ILE A 131 8.59 7.46 -5.15
C ILE A 131 9.41 6.27 -4.66
N PHE A 132 10.70 6.25 -4.95
CA PHE A 132 11.62 5.25 -4.45
C PHE A 132 12.25 5.73 -3.15
N LEU A 133 12.17 4.90 -2.10
CA LEU A 133 12.81 5.15 -0.82
C LEU A 133 14.02 4.21 -0.71
N SER A 134 15.22 4.77 -0.67
CA SER A 134 16.45 3.98 -0.51
C SER A 134 16.69 3.63 0.96
N GLU A 135 17.34 2.50 1.22
CA GLU A 135 17.87 2.16 2.55
C GLU A 135 18.88 3.22 3.04
N GLU A 136 19.57 3.91 2.13
CA GLU A 136 20.50 4.99 2.45
C GLU A 136 19.79 6.23 3.01
N ASP A 137 18.52 6.45 2.64
CA ASP A 137 17.71 7.57 3.15
C ASP A 137 17.17 7.30 4.56
N LEU A 138 17.06 6.02 4.95
CA LEU A 138 16.60 5.57 6.26
C LEU A 138 17.79 5.35 7.21
N SER A 139 18.29 6.43 7.81
CA SER A 139 19.39 6.28 8.77
C SER A 139 18.91 5.57 10.05
N VAL A 140 19.52 4.41 10.30
CA VAL A 140 19.31 3.63 11.54
C VAL A 140 19.52 4.48 12.78
N SER A 141 20.46 5.44 12.72
CA SER A 141 20.70 6.41 13.80
C SER A 141 19.48 7.27 14.11
N ASN A 142 18.71 7.72 13.11
CA ASN A 142 17.51 8.52 13.33
C ASN A 142 16.40 7.69 13.97
N ILE A 143 16.25 6.43 13.55
CA ILE A 143 15.27 5.50 14.14
C ILE A 143 15.62 5.23 15.61
N VAL A 144 16.88 4.89 15.89
CA VAL A 144 17.38 4.68 17.24
C VAL A 144 17.21 5.91 18.11
N SER A 145 17.51 7.10 17.58
CA SER A 145 17.35 8.36 18.33
C SER A 145 15.89 8.63 18.69
N LYS A 146 14.95 8.38 17.76
CA LYS A 146 13.52 8.49 18.06
C LYS A 146 13.06 7.44 19.07
N PHE A 147 13.55 6.20 18.95
CA PHE A 147 13.24 5.13 19.90
C PHE A 147 13.71 5.48 21.31
N LEU A 148 14.94 5.99 21.46
CA LEU A 148 15.48 6.45 22.74
C LEU A 148 14.67 7.60 23.33
N ALA A 149 14.24 8.55 22.51
CA ALA A 149 13.41 9.68 22.95
C ALA A 149 12.01 9.25 23.46
N GLN A 150 11.54 8.05 23.12
CA GLN A 150 10.28 7.49 23.63
C GLN A 150 10.46 6.72 24.95
N GLN A 151 11.69 6.52 25.43
CA GLN A 151 11.96 5.80 26.68
C GLN A 151 11.92 6.74 27.90
N PRO A 152 11.65 6.21 29.11
CA PRO A 152 11.79 6.95 30.36
C PRO A 152 13.19 7.52 30.54
N GLU A 153 13.30 8.74 31.08
CA GLU A 153 14.55 9.51 31.19
C GLU A 153 15.66 8.73 31.95
N ASP A 154 15.27 7.96 32.96
CA ASP A 154 16.16 7.10 33.77
C ASP A 154 16.87 6.01 32.95
N LEU A 155 16.24 5.55 31.85
CA LEU A 155 16.74 4.47 31.01
C LEU A 155 17.45 4.96 29.75
N GLN A 156 17.24 6.22 29.35
CA GLN A 156 17.82 6.77 28.11
C GLN A 156 19.35 6.72 28.11
N GLY A 157 19.97 7.11 29.23
CA GLY A 157 21.44 7.11 29.36
C GLY A 157 22.04 5.70 29.30
N VAL A 158 21.40 4.75 29.99
CA VAL A 158 21.85 3.36 30.05
C VAL A 158 21.65 2.67 28.69
N LEU A 159 20.46 2.78 28.10
CA LEU A 159 20.15 2.20 26.79
C LEU A 159 20.98 2.82 25.67
N GLY A 160 21.22 4.13 25.72
CA GLY A 160 22.07 4.82 24.76
C GLY A 160 23.49 4.25 24.72
N GLN A 161 24.09 3.97 25.89
CA GLN A 161 25.40 3.31 25.97
C GLN A 161 25.37 1.90 25.39
N TYR A 162 24.41 1.05 25.79
CA TYR A 162 24.33 -0.32 25.27
C TYR A 162 24.12 -0.37 23.75
N ILE A 163 23.30 0.52 23.21
CA ILE A 163 23.07 0.60 21.76
C ILE A 163 24.34 1.07 21.03
N SER A 164 25.06 2.05 21.58
CA SER A 164 26.35 2.49 21.04
C SER A 164 27.37 1.34 21.02
N ASP A 165 27.47 0.61 22.13
CA ASP A 165 28.53 -0.37 22.34
C ASP A 165 28.31 -1.70 21.64
N TYR A 166 27.05 -2.13 21.49
CA TYR A 166 26.72 -3.45 20.94
C TYR A 166 25.95 -3.38 19.63
N PHE A 167 24.93 -2.53 19.53
CA PHE A 167 24.00 -2.55 18.40
C PHE A 167 24.66 -2.07 17.10
N TYR A 168 25.36 -0.93 17.10
CA TYR A 168 26.03 -0.45 15.88
C TYR A 168 27.20 -1.34 15.46
N LYS A 169 27.93 -1.93 16.42
CA LYS A 169 29.02 -2.88 16.12
C LYS A 169 28.48 -4.19 15.53
N GLY A 170 27.39 -4.71 16.09
CA GLY A 170 26.71 -5.90 15.58
C GLY A 170 26.07 -5.69 14.21
N ASN A 171 25.43 -4.54 13.99
CA ASN A 171 24.80 -4.23 12.70
C ASN A 171 25.85 -4.14 11.57
N ARG A 172 27.01 -3.55 11.85
CA ARG A 172 28.14 -3.51 10.88
C ARG A 172 28.66 -4.89 10.47
N LEU A 173 28.61 -5.85 11.39
CA LEU A 173 29.01 -7.25 11.12
C LEU A 173 27.94 -7.96 10.28
N CYS A 174 26.66 -7.78 10.57
CA CYS A 174 25.57 -8.39 9.80
C CYS A 174 25.49 -7.85 8.37
N THR A 175 25.66 -6.55 8.13
CA THR A 175 25.69 -5.98 6.77
C THR A 175 26.85 -6.55 5.94
N PHE A 176 28.01 -6.81 6.57
CA PHE A 176 29.17 -7.43 5.90
C PHE A 176 28.92 -8.89 5.48
N VAL A 177 28.08 -9.63 6.22
CA VAL A 177 27.74 -11.02 5.88
C VAL A 177 26.69 -11.06 4.76
N SER A 178 25.74 -10.13 4.72
CA SER A 178 24.71 -10.05 3.68
C SER A 178 25.25 -9.58 2.32
N PHE A 179 26.33 -8.80 2.29
CA PHE A 179 26.91 -8.23 1.06
C PHE A 179 28.11 -9.02 0.47
N SER A 180 28.37 -10.27 0.90
CA SER A 180 29.41 -11.10 0.28
C SER A 180 28.81 -12.15 -0.69
N PRO A 181 28.67 -11.84 -1.99
CA PRO A 181 28.19 -12.80 -2.99
C PRO A 181 29.29 -13.78 -3.45
N GLN A 182 30.24 -14.20 -2.60
CA GLN A 182 31.37 -15.06 -3.03
C GLN A 182 31.69 -16.30 -2.19
N ASN A 183 30.81 -16.76 -1.29
CA ASN A 183 31.05 -18.01 -0.58
C ASN A 183 30.12 -19.18 -0.96
N TYR A 184 29.64 -19.21 -2.22
CA TYR A 184 29.23 -20.48 -2.85
C TYR A 184 30.48 -21.25 -3.31
N CYS A 185 31.06 -21.98 -2.38
CA CYS A 185 31.68 -23.30 -2.54
C CYS A 185 32.27 -23.64 -3.94
N SER A 186 33.55 -23.32 -4.17
CA SER A 186 34.41 -24.14 -5.03
C SER A 186 35.33 -24.99 -4.13
N HIS A 187 34.80 -26.11 -3.64
CA HIS A 187 35.62 -27.19 -3.11
C HIS A 187 35.95 -28.16 -4.24
N ARG A 188 37.20 -28.06 -4.69
CA ARG A 188 38.09 -29.15 -5.12
C ARG A 188 37.39 -30.50 -5.34
N LEU A 189 37.21 -30.87 -6.60
CA LEU A 189 37.46 -32.24 -7.03
C LEU A 189 38.95 -32.30 -7.40
N GLY A 190 39.74 -32.93 -6.54
CA GLY A 190 41.05 -33.46 -6.87
C GLY A 190 40.96 -34.98 -6.75
N ASP A 191 41.25 -35.63 -7.87
CA ASP A 191 41.87 -36.96 -8.03
C ASP A 191 41.18 -38.19 -7.41
N ASP A 192 40.50 -38.95 -8.28
CA ASP A 192 40.82 -40.36 -8.62
C ASP A 192 40.26 -40.70 -10.02
#